data_AF-H5XG53-F1
#
_entry.id   AF-H5XG53-F1
#
_cell.length_a   1.000
_cell.length_b   1.000
_cell.length_c   1.000
_cell.angle_alpha   90.00
_cell.angle_beta   90.00
_cell.angle_gamma   90.00
#
_symmetry.space_group_name_H-M   'P 1'
#
loop_
_entity.id
_entity.type
_entity.pdbx_description
1 polymer ?
#
loop_
_entity_poly.entity_id
_entity_poly.type
_entity_poly.pdbx_seq_one_letter_code
_entity_poly.pdbx_strand_id
1 'polypeptide(L)'
;MSGWVTLDDLKAEMGLEPTDTRDDEQLQLALDAAVVFVERVRHGQFNFDGDPVSELPAPTPDVKLGTLMLARRWHTRRRSPDGLVAMADQASARVASFDPDIDRLLRIGRHARPVVG
;
A
#
# COMPACT_ATOMS: atom_id res chain seq x y z
N MET A 1 14.26 -4.56 5.63
CA MET A 1 12.99 -3.81 5.43
C MET A 1 13.36 -2.47 4.84
N SER A 2 12.86 -2.22 3.64
CA SER A 2 13.22 -1.10 2.79
C SER A 2 12.70 0.22 3.39
N GLY A 3 13.58 1.18 3.69
CA GLY A 3 13.21 2.41 4.40
C GLY A 3 12.43 3.46 3.58
N TRP A 4 11.93 3.13 2.39
CA TRP A 4 11.29 4.11 1.48
C TRP A 4 9.81 4.40 1.83
N VAL A 5 9.19 3.56 2.66
CA VAL A 5 7.88 3.79 3.30
C VAL A 5 7.96 3.39 4.77
N THR A 6 7.38 4.20 5.65
CA THR A 6 7.39 3.98 7.10
C THR A 6 5.99 3.84 7.67
N LEU A 7 5.89 3.34 8.91
CA LEU A 7 4.63 3.32 9.64
C LEU A 7 4.08 4.74 9.86
N ASP A 8 4.96 5.71 10.11
CA ASP A 8 4.57 7.11 10.27
C ASP A 8 3.97 7.68 8.97
N ASP A 9 4.51 7.31 7.80
CA ASP A 9 3.92 7.67 6.50
C ASP A 9 2.48 7.09 6.37
N LEU A 10 2.27 5.85 6.81
CA LEU A 10 0.96 5.20 6.78
C LEU A 10 -0.02 5.85 7.76
N LYS A 11 0.42 6.16 8.98
CA LYS A 11 -0.42 6.89 9.96
C LYS A 11 -0.80 8.27 9.45
N ALA A 12 0.15 8.99 8.86
CA ALA A 12 -0.09 10.30 8.27
C ALA A 12 -1.10 10.23 7.10
N GLU A 13 -1.00 9.23 6.22
CA GLU A 13 -2.01 8.99 5.18
C GLU A 13 -3.40 8.77 5.77
N MET A 14 -3.49 8.00 6.86
CA MET A 14 -4.75 7.64 7.50
C MET A 14 -5.34 8.77 8.35
N GLY A 15 -4.61 9.87 8.54
CA GLY A 15 -4.98 10.95 9.45
C GLY A 15 -4.91 10.57 10.93
N LEU A 16 -4.08 9.59 11.28
CA LEU A 16 -3.84 9.15 12.66
C LEU A 16 -2.72 9.98 13.28
N GLU A 17 -2.85 10.27 14.58
CA GLU A 17 -1.77 10.93 15.32
C GLU A 17 -0.55 9.98 15.46
N PRO A 18 0.69 10.47 15.34
CA PRO A 18 1.89 9.63 15.50
C PRO A 18 1.95 8.89 16.85
N THR A 19 1.38 9.50 17.89
CA THR A 19 1.29 8.97 19.25
C THR A 19 0.19 7.94 19.45
N ASP A 20 -0.73 7.76 18.49
CA ASP A 20 -1.72 6.69 18.54
C ASP A 20 -1.05 5.37 18.17
N THR A 21 -0.89 4.49 19.16
CA THR A 21 -0.18 3.20 19.01
C THR A 21 -1.10 1.98 19.01
N ARG A 22 -2.42 2.18 19.09
CA ARG A 22 -3.39 1.11 19.38
C ARG A 22 -3.43 -0.01 18.35
N ASP A 23 -3.14 0.30 17.09
CA ASP A 23 -3.22 -0.62 15.94
C ASP A 23 -1.85 -0.77 15.24
N ASP A 24 -0.74 -0.31 15.85
CA ASP A 24 0.58 -0.20 15.21
C ASP A 24 1.10 -1.52 14.66
N GLU A 25 1.02 -2.58 15.45
CA GLU A 25 1.43 -3.92 15.03
C GLU A 25 0.66 -4.38 13.78
N GLN A 26 -0.64 -4.07 13.72
CA GLN A 26 -1.50 -4.51 12.62
C GLN A 26 -1.42 -3.58 11.41
N LEU A 27 -1.09 -2.30 11.60
CA LEU A 27 -0.73 -1.38 10.53
C LEU A 27 0.61 -1.77 9.91
N GLN A 28 1.61 -2.08 10.75
CA GLN A 28 2.92 -2.53 10.32
C GLN A 28 2.83 -3.83 9.52
N LEU A 29 2.05 -4.82 10.00
CA LEU A 29 1.85 -6.07 9.26
C LEU A 29 1.25 -5.86 7.86
N ALA A 30 0.27 -4.95 7.74
CA ALA A 30 -0.33 -4.62 6.46
C ALA A 30 0.65 -3.86 5.54
N LEU A 31 1.45 -2.97 6.10
CA LEU A 31 2.49 -2.23 5.39
C LEU A 31 3.58 -3.17 4.87
N ASP A 32 4.11 -4.05 5.71
CA ASP A 32 5.14 -5.02 5.34
C ASP A 32 4.68 -5.92 4.20
N ALA A 33 3.45 -6.42 4.29
CA ALA A 33 2.87 -7.21 3.22
C ALA A 33 2.76 -6.39 1.91
N ALA A 34 2.36 -5.12 1.99
CA ALA A 34 2.17 -4.26 0.82
C ALA A 34 3.51 -3.95 0.15
N VAL A 35 4.53 -3.64 0.95
CA VAL A 35 5.92 -3.44 0.50
C VAL A 35 6.41 -4.67 -0.24
N VAL A 36 6.35 -5.86 0.39
CA VAL A 36 6.79 -7.12 -0.23
C VAL A 36 6.05 -7.40 -1.54
N PHE A 37 4.75 -7.11 -1.61
CA PHE A 37 3.98 -7.27 -2.83
C PHE A 37 4.45 -6.31 -3.94
N VAL A 38 4.58 -5.01 -3.63
CA VAL A 38 4.97 -4.00 -4.61
C VAL A 38 6.39 -4.24 -5.11
N GLU A 39 7.34 -4.53 -4.22
CA GLU A 39 8.72 -4.86 -4.58
C GLU A 39 8.78 -6.09 -5.48
N ARG A 40 8.00 -7.13 -5.19
CA ARG A 40 7.93 -8.32 -6.05
C ARG A 40 7.38 -8.00 -7.44
N VAL A 41 6.32 -7.20 -7.53
CA VAL A 41 5.67 -6.88 -8.82
C VAL A 41 6.47 -5.84 -9.63
N ARG A 42 7.23 -4.98 -8.95
CA ARG A 42 8.05 -3.92 -9.54
C ARG A 42 9.54 -4.21 -9.50
N HIS A 43 9.91 -5.47 -9.26
CA HIS A 43 11.29 -5.91 -9.21
C HIS A 43 12.04 -5.49 -10.48
N GLY A 44 13.24 -4.95 -10.31
CA GLY A 44 14.10 -4.50 -11.42
C GLY A 44 13.66 -3.19 -12.08
N GLN A 45 12.60 -2.52 -11.61
CA GLN A 45 12.19 -1.20 -12.13
C GLN A 45 12.64 -0.05 -11.23
N PHE A 46 12.82 -0.31 -9.93
CA PHE A 46 13.22 0.67 -8.94
C PHE A 46 14.26 0.09 -7.97
N ASN A 47 15.06 0.98 -7.41
CA ASN A 47 15.97 0.69 -6.31
C ASN A 47 15.24 0.84 -4.97
N PHE A 48 14.57 -0.24 -4.54
CA PHE A 48 13.85 -0.25 -3.25
C PHE A 48 14.78 -0.33 -2.03
N ASP A 49 15.96 -0.92 -2.20
CA ASP A 49 16.96 -1.09 -1.13
C ASP A 49 17.71 0.21 -0.80
N GLY A 50 17.57 1.25 -1.65
CA GLY A 50 18.28 2.51 -1.49
C GLY A 50 19.79 2.37 -1.72
N ASP A 51 20.20 1.35 -2.47
CA ASP A 51 21.60 1.07 -2.76
C ASP A 51 22.21 2.20 -3.61
N PRO A 52 23.21 2.96 -3.11
CA PRO A 52 23.78 4.09 -3.82
C PRO A 52 24.51 3.70 -5.12
N VAL A 53 24.86 2.42 -5.31
CA VAL A 53 25.51 1.95 -6.54
C VAL A 53 24.54 1.36 -7.57
N SER A 54 23.24 1.31 -7.27
CA SER A 54 22.24 0.84 -8.22
C SER A 54 22.00 1.86 -9.32
N GLU A 55 21.94 1.39 -10.58
CA GLU A 55 21.53 2.20 -11.73
C GLU A 55 20.02 2.43 -11.80
N LEU A 56 19.24 1.71 -10.98
CA LEU A 56 17.78 1.83 -10.98
C LEU A 56 17.34 3.12 -10.27
N PRO A 57 16.28 3.79 -10.77
CA PRO A 57 15.75 4.97 -10.12
C PRO A 57 15.13 4.65 -8.76
N ALA A 58 15.13 5.62 -7.85
CA ALA A 58 14.39 5.50 -6.59
C ALA A 58 12.87 5.37 -6.85
N PRO A 59 12.12 4.73 -5.93
CA PRO A 59 10.67 4.62 -6.05
C PRO A 59 10.02 6.00 -6.18
N THR A 60 9.20 6.18 -7.21
CA THR A 60 8.49 7.45 -7.45
C THR A 60 7.44 7.74 -6.38
N PRO A 61 7.04 9.01 -6.18
CA PRO A 61 5.96 9.37 -5.26
C PRO A 61 4.65 8.60 -5.51
N ASP A 62 4.31 8.29 -6.77
CA ASP A 62 3.13 7.50 -7.13
C ASP A 62 3.19 6.08 -6.55
N VAL A 63 4.36 5.44 -6.62
CA VAL A 63 4.60 4.10 -6.06
C VAL A 63 4.53 4.16 -4.53
N LYS A 64 5.06 5.23 -3.92
CA LYS A 64 4.95 5.48 -2.48
C LYS A 64 3.49 5.58 -2.05
N LEU A 65 2.74 6.51 -2.64
CA LEU A 65 1.33 6.73 -2.34
C LEU A 65 0.48 5.48 -2.59
N GLY A 66 0.66 4.82 -3.74
CA GLY A 66 -0.05 3.60 -4.08
C GLY A 66 0.18 2.46 -3.07
N THR A 67 1.40 2.35 -2.53
CA THR A 67 1.75 1.35 -1.51
C THR A 67 1.06 1.65 -0.18
N LEU A 68 1.05 2.91 0.26
CA LEU A 68 0.35 3.33 1.48
C LEU A 68 -1.16 3.09 1.37
N MET A 69 -1.76 3.47 0.24
CA MET A 69 -3.19 3.23 -0.02
C MET A 69 -3.51 1.73 -0.06
N LEU A 70 -2.63 0.90 -0.62
CA LEU A 70 -2.78 -0.56 -0.64
C LEU A 70 -2.76 -1.14 0.78
N ALA A 71 -1.79 -0.73 1.59
CA ALA A 71 -1.67 -1.15 2.99
C ALA A 71 -2.91 -0.76 3.80
N ARG A 72 -3.37 0.50 3.68
CA ARG A 72 -4.63 0.97 4.28
C ARG A 72 -5.81 0.10 3.86
N ARG A 73 -5.98 -0.16 2.55
CA ARG A 73 -7.09 -0.98 2.05
C ARG A 73 -7.08 -2.38 2.65
N TRP A 74 -5.91 -3.03 2.71
CA TRP A 74 -5.79 -4.36 3.32
C TRP A 74 -6.08 -4.33 4.82
N HIS A 75 -5.59 -3.31 5.53
CA HIS A 75 -5.90 -3.11 6.94
C HIS A 75 -7.39 -2.90 7.18
N THR A 76 -8.08 -2.10 6.36
CA THR A 76 -9.53 -1.88 6.50
C THR A 76 -10.32 -3.15 6.19
N ARG A 77 -9.96 -3.88 5.13
CA ARG A 77 -10.67 -5.11 4.72
C ARG A 77 -10.46 -6.30 5.68
N ARG A 78 -9.41 -6.31 6.50
CA ARG A 78 -9.19 -7.39 7.49
C ARG A 78 -10.36 -7.56 8.46
N ARG A 79 -11.05 -6.47 8.79
CA ARG A 79 -12.23 -6.43 9.68
C ARG A 79 -13.55 -6.66 8.92
N SER A 80 -13.49 -6.75 7.59
CA SER A 80 -14.62 -6.89 6.68
C SER A 80 -14.28 -7.83 5.52
N PRO A 81 -14.09 -9.15 5.76
CA PRO A 81 -13.70 -10.11 4.74
C PRO A 81 -14.67 -10.15 3.55
N ASP A 82 -15.97 -10.05 3.82
CA ASP A 82 -17.06 -9.93 2.83
C ASP A 82 -17.19 -8.52 2.21
N GLY A 83 -16.29 -7.61 2.57
CA GLY A 83 -16.32 -6.21 2.18
C GLY A 83 -17.29 -5.35 2.96
N LEU A 84 -18.05 -5.89 3.93
CA LEU A 84 -19.03 -5.14 4.73
C LEU A 84 -18.39 -4.48 5.95
N VAL A 85 -18.26 -3.16 5.96
CA VAL A 85 -17.95 -2.41 7.18
C VAL A 85 -19.26 -2.06 7.86
N ALA A 86 -19.47 -2.57 9.08
CA ALA A 86 -20.64 -2.23 9.88
C ALA A 86 -20.53 -0.76 10.33
N MET A 87 -21.28 0.12 9.68
CA MET A 87 -21.55 1.47 10.19
C MET A 87 -22.72 1.35 11.16
N ALA A 88 -22.52 1.80 12.40
CA ALA A 88 -23.38 1.46 13.54
C ALA A 88 -24.81 2.04 13.50
N ASP A 89 -25.27 2.71 12.44
CA ASP A 89 -26.68 3.15 12.36
C ASP A 89 -27.24 3.45 10.96
N GLN A 90 -26.43 3.53 9.89
CA GLN A 90 -26.92 3.83 8.54
C GLN A 90 -26.09 3.11 7.49
N ALA A 91 -26.73 2.20 6.74
CA ALA A 91 -26.28 1.51 5.53
C ALA A 91 -24.84 0.94 5.53
N SER A 92 -24.71 -0.37 5.32
CA SER A 92 -23.39 -0.99 5.12
C SER A 92 -22.71 -0.43 3.86
N ALA A 93 -21.51 0.12 4.03
CA ALA A 93 -20.64 0.51 2.92
C ALA A 93 -19.73 -0.66 2.55
N ARG A 94 -19.64 -0.99 1.25
CA ARG A 94 -18.73 -2.03 0.77
C ARG A 94 -17.35 -1.47 0.49
N VAL A 95 -16.32 -2.01 1.14
CA VAL A 95 -14.93 -1.77 0.74
C VAL A 95 -14.58 -2.75 -0.37
N ALA A 96 -14.47 -2.24 -1.60
CA ALA A 96 -14.19 -3.05 -2.77
C ALA A 96 -12.83 -3.77 -2.65
N SER A 97 -12.75 -4.96 -3.24
CA SER A 97 -11.50 -5.73 -3.29
C SER A 97 -10.46 -5.14 -4.25
N PHE A 98 -10.93 -4.30 -5.17
CA PHE A 98 -10.20 -3.66 -6.24
C PHE A 98 -10.39 -2.15 -6.14
N ASP A 99 -9.30 -1.40 -6.34
CA ASP A 99 -9.30 0.05 -6.34
C ASP A 99 -8.56 0.50 -7.62
N PRO A 100 -9.27 1.11 -8.58
CA PRO A 100 -8.69 1.47 -9.87
C PRO A 100 -7.56 2.50 -9.75
N ASP A 101 -7.56 3.34 -8.71
CA ASP A 101 -6.55 4.39 -8.55
C ASP A 101 -5.28 3.82 -7.92
N ILE A 102 -5.40 2.93 -6.93
CA ILE A 102 -4.25 2.13 -6.46
C ILE A 102 -3.64 1.35 -7.62
N ASP A 103 -4.48 0.72 -8.44
CA ASP A 103 -4.03 -0.07 -9.58
C ASP A 103 -3.35 0.78 -10.65
N ARG A 104 -3.79 2.03 -10.86
CA ARG A 104 -3.14 3.00 -11.75
C ARG A 104 -1.81 3.49 -11.21
N LEU A 105 -1.76 3.89 -9.93
CA LEU A 105 -0.54 4.38 -9.26
C LEU A 105 0.54 3.30 -9.27
N LEU A 106 0.17 2.09 -8.87
CA LEU A 106 1.06 0.94 -8.85
C LEU A 106 1.22 0.29 -10.22
N ARG A 107 0.53 0.78 -11.28
CA ARG A 107 0.34 0.19 -12.63
C ARG A 107 0.34 -1.34 -12.64
N ILE A 108 -0.56 -1.93 -11.87
CA ILE A 108 -0.75 -3.38 -11.78
C ILE A 108 -2.00 -3.83 -12.55
N GLY A 109 -2.16 -5.14 -12.73
CA GLY A 109 -3.31 -5.72 -13.43
C GLY A 109 -3.48 -5.16 -14.84
N ARG A 110 -4.67 -4.65 -15.16
CA ARG A 110 -4.99 -4.06 -16.47
C ARG A 110 -4.19 -2.80 -16.82
N HIS A 111 -3.52 -2.19 -15.84
CA HIS A 111 -2.70 -0.99 -16.01
C HIS A 111 -1.20 -1.32 -16.10
N ALA A 112 -0.81 -2.60 -16.06
CA ALA A 112 0.56 -3.02 -16.26
C ALA A 112 1.06 -2.64 -17.67
N ARG A 113 2.31 -2.18 -17.75
CA ARG A 113 2.96 -1.93 -19.04
C ARG A 113 3.19 -3.26 -19.75
N PRO A 114 2.94 -3.36 -21.07
CA PRO A 114 3.32 -4.53 -21.84
C PRO A 114 4.82 -4.80 -21.69
N VAL A 115 5.18 -6.05 -21.39
CA VAL A 115 6.57 -6.50 -21.43
C VAL A 115 6.79 -7.08 -22.83
N VAL A 116 7.60 -6.40 -23.63
CA VAL A 116 8.07 -6.97 -24.92
C VAL A 116 9.31 -7.78 -24.59
N GLY A 117 9.20 -9.10 -24.74
CA GLY A 117 10.32 -10.04 -24.61
C GLY A 117 11.02 -10.26 -25.92
#